data_AF-A0AAD7J706-F1
#
_entry.id   AF-A0AAD7J706-F1
#
_cell.length_a   1.000
_cell.length_b   1.000
_cell.length_c   1.000
_cell.angle_alpha   90.00
_cell.angle_beta   90.00
_cell.angle_gamma   90.00
#
_symmetry.space_group_name_H-M   'P 1'
#
loop_
_entity.id
_entity.type
_entity.pdbx_description
1 polymer ?
#
loop_
_entity_poly.entity_id
_entity_poly.type
_entity_poly.pdbx_seq_one_letter_code
_entity_poly.pdbx_strand_id
1 'polypeptide(L)'
;MSSFFVPPFTPSLDTLGAILRLSIKYDVDYLTKRCLRHLSDIYPTTLEAWDLRGYSRDIINFRAPPKVYPVFQILQLLKVVDAPWLIPAIMYLGCSNPIQRIVDGVDLGGTLDMTPEKRAILIAYPEQAIAVESVLRFLKQRFPECETPAKCNAELLQLSQFVAENWASCHFPLEIWEDHDWDQVAGDLCIACVRQCRKTHATARREFWNRMPSLFGVDRSWEELQRLKDAELSS
;
A
#
# COMPACT_ATOMS: atom_id res chain seq x y z
N MET A 1 -32.10 20.00 0.16
CA MET A 1 -31.66 18.61 0.40
C MET A 1 -30.98 18.10 -0.87
N SER A 2 -29.66 18.25 -0.97
CA SER A 2 -28.89 17.96 -2.19
C SER A 2 -28.64 16.46 -2.32
N SER A 3 -29.42 15.81 -3.18
CA SER A 3 -29.37 14.38 -3.51
C SER A 3 -28.21 13.99 -4.45
N PHE A 4 -27.09 14.71 -4.42
CA PHE A 4 -26.06 14.57 -5.48
C PHE A 4 -25.22 13.29 -5.39
N PHE A 5 -25.30 12.52 -4.30
CA PHE A 5 -24.51 11.30 -4.15
C PHE A 5 -25.26 10.23 -3.36
N VAL A 6 -26.07 9.43 -4.07
CA VAL A 6 -26.50 8.09 -3.62
C VAL A 6 -25.62 7.09 -4.38
N PRO A 7 -25.11 5.99 -3.75
CA PRO A 7 -24.29 4.97 -4.43
C PRO A 7 -24.95 4.49 -5.74
N PRO A 8 -24.16 4.25 -6.82
CA PRO A 8 -22.87 3.55 -6.77
C PRO A 8 -21.65 4.40 -7.21
N PHE A 9 -21.59 5.69 -6.88
CA PHE A 9 -20.43 6.52 -7.23
C PHE A 9 -19.28 6.36 -6.23
N THR A 10 -18.15 5.80 -6.67
CA THR A 10 -16.88 5.83 -5.93
C THR A 10 -16.10 7.08 -6.37
N PRO A 11 -16.04 8.15 -5.55
CA PRO A 11 -15.35 9.38 -5.92
C PRO A 11 -13.84 9.13 -6.08
N SER A 12 -13.21 9.84 -7.03
CA SER A 12 -11.74 9.81 -7.18
C SER A 12 -11.06 10.42 -5.94
N LEU A 13 -9.80 10.05 -5.69
CA LEU A 13 -9.01 10.64 -4.60
C LEU A 13 -8.90 12.17 -4.73
N ASP A 14 -8.82 12.70 -5.95
CA ASP A 14 -8.83 14.14 -6.23
C ASP A 14 -10.16 14.78 -5.74
N THR A 15 -11.28 14.11 -6.00
CA THR A 15 -12.62 14.56 -5.57
C THR A 15 -12.75 14.50 -4.05
N LEU A 16 -12.32 13.40 -3.43
CA LEU A 16 -12.32 13.25 -1.97
C LEU A 16 -11.45 14.30 -1.29
N GLY A 17 -10.25 14.58 -1.82
CA GLY A 17 -9.37 15.63 -1.31
C GLY A 17 -9.98 17.02 -1.42
N ALA A 18 -10.66 17.33 -2.54
CA ALA A 18 -11.35 18.60 -2.72
C ALA A 18 -12.53 18.76 -1.74
N ILE A 19 -13.38 17.73 -1.60
CA ILE A 19 -14.51 17.76 -0.67
C ILE A 19 -14.02 17.87 0.77
N LEU A 20 -13.02 17.09 1.17
CA LEU A 20 -12.45 17.12 2.52
C LEU A 20 -11.84 18.50 2.84
N ARG A 21 -11.14 19.12 1.89
CA ARG A 21 -10.60 20.48 2.06
C ARG A 21 -11.70 21.52 2.27
N LEU A 22 -12.79 21.44 1.50
CA LEU A 22 -13.93 22.35 1.65
C LEU A 22 -14.70 22.07 2.94
N SER A 23 -14.90 20.82 3.32
CA SER A 23 -15.60 20.46 4.56
C SER A 23 -14.85 20.98 5.78
N ILE A 24 -13.52 20.88 5.79
CA ILE A 24 -12.67 21.47 6.83
C ILE A 24 -12.78 23.01 6.83
N LYS A 25 -12.68 23.66 5.66
CA LYS A 25 -12.72 25.13 5.55
C LYS A 25 -14.05 25.73 6.05
N TYR A 26 -15.16 25.03 5.83
CA TYR A 26 -16.51 25.48 6.17
C TYR A 26 -17.12 24.76 7.37
N ASP A 27 -16.31 23.98 8.11
CA ASP A 27 -16.72 23.23 9.31
C ASP A 27 -17.97 22.34 9.11
N VAL A 28 -17.97 21.57 8.03
CA VAL A 28 -19.09 20.69 7.65
C VAL A 28 -18.77 19.24 8.04
N ASP A 29 -18.98 18.92 9.33
CA ASP A 29 -18.64 17.61 9.94
C ASP A 29 -19.15 16.41 9.14
N TYR A 30 -20.43 16.42 8.72
CA TYR A 30 -21.01 15.28 8.01
C TYR A 30 -20.28 14.94 6.69
N LEU A 31 -19.74 15.94 5.99
CA LEU A 31 -18.97 15.73 4.77
C LEU A 31 -17.58 15.19 5.08
N THR A 32 -16.95 15.69 6.14
CA THR A 32 -15.67 15.18 6.65
C THR A 32 -15.78 13.69 6.97
N LYS A 33 -16.75 13.30 7.81
CA LYS A 33 -16.99 11.89 8.18
C LYS A 33 -17.29 11.01 6.97
N ARG A 34 -18.06 11.53 6.01
CA ARG A 34 -18.36 10.80 4.77
C ARG A 34 -17.11 10.58 3.92
N CYS A 35 -16.25 11.58 3.78
CA CYS A 35 -14.96 11.43 3.11
C CYS A 35 -14.07 10.42 3.83
N LEU A 36 -13.98 10.48 5.16
CA LEU A 36 -13.22 9.52 5.96
C LEU A 36 -13.72 8.08 5.78
N ARG A 37 -15.04 7.87 5.70
CA ARG A 37 -15.62 6.55 5.42
C ARG A 37 -15.21 6.01 4.05
N HIS A 38 -15.28 6.85 3.01
CA HIS A 38 -14.79 6.45 1.69
C HIS A 38 -13.28 6.16 1.70
N LEU A 39 -12.50 6.97 2.42
CA LEU A 39 -11.07 6.74 2.57
C LEU A 39 -10.80 5.44 3.36
N SER A 40 -11.61 5.07 4.34
CA SER A 40 -11.43 3.82 5.09
C SER A 40 -11.67 2.55 4.26
N ASP A 41 -12.53 2.65 3.24
CA ASP A 41 -12.76 1.53 2.31
C ASP A 41 -11.56 1.36 1.36
N ILE A 42 -10.93 2.47 0.96
CA ILE A 42 -9.75 2.50 0.09
C ILE A 42 -8.47 2.13 0.87
N TYR A 43 -8.38 2.61 2.12
CA TYR A 43 -7.22 2.53 2.99
C TYR A 43 -7.60 1.84 4.31
N PRO A 44 -7.85 0.52 4.28
CA PRO A 44 -8.24 -0.22 5.46
C PRO A 44 -7.08 -0.37 6.45
N THR A 45 -7.44 -0.68 7.68
CA THR A 45 -6.54 -0.86 8.84
C THR A 45 -6.27 -2.34 9.15
N THR A 46 -6.76 -3.27 8.33
CA THR A 46 -6.46 -4.70 8.43
C THR A 46 -5.93 -5.24 7.11
N LEU A 47 -5.04 -6.24 7.17
CA LEU A 47 -4.45 -6.84 5.98
C LEU A 47 -5.49 -7.60 5.17
N GLU A 48 -6.46 -8.23 5.83
CA GLU A 48 -7.54 -8.96 5.15
C GLU A 48 -8.44 -8.01 4.36
N ALA A 49 -8.81 -6.86 4.95
CA ALA A 49 -9.56 -5.85 4.22
C ALA A 49 -8.70 -5.18 3.15
N TRP A 50 -7.38 -5.07 3.37
CA TRP A 50 -6.43 -4.65 2.35
C TRP A 50 -6.56 -5.59 1.14
N ASP A 51 -6.49 -6.89 1.34
CA ASP A 51 -6.56 -7.89 0.26
C ASP A 51 -7.90 -7.89 -0.46
N LEU A 52 -8.99 -7.71 0.28
CA LEU A 52 -10.36 -7.70 -0.25
C LEU A 52 -10.73 -6.41 -1.00
N ARG A 53 -9.99 -5.30 -0.82
CA ARG A 53 -10.34 -4.00 -1.41
C ARG A 53 -10.35 -3.99 -2.94
N GLY A 54 -9.81 -5.06 -3.56
CA GLY A 54 -9.99 -5.32 -4.98
C GLY A 54 -9.52 -4.17 -5.84
N TYR A 55 -8.31 -3.65 -5.58
CA TYR A 55 -7.68 -2.67 -6.46
C TYR A 55 -7.79 -3.17 -7.89
N SER A 56 -8.40 -2.35 -8.75
CA SER A 56 -8.63 -2.72 -10.15
C SER A 56 -7.29 -3.13 -10.75
N ARG A 57 -7.36 -4.07 -11.70
CA ARG A 57 -6.24 -4.56 -12.50
C ARG A 57 -5.38 -3.46 -13.16
N ASP A 58 -5.74 -2.19 -13.02
CA ASP A 58 -5.06 -1.02 -13.57
C ASP A 58 -3.80 -0.63 -12.78
N ILE A 59 -3.74 -0.86 -11.46
CA ILE A 59 -2.46 -0.72 -10.70
C ILE A 59 -1.59 -1.97 -10.90
N ILE A 60 -2.23 -3.15 -10.94
CA ILE A 60 -1.58 -4.46 -11.19
C ILE A 60 -0.93 -4.49 -12.59
N ASN A 61 -1.36 -3.65 -13.52
CA ASN A 61 -0.76 -3.52 -14.85
C ASN A 61 0.56 -2.73 -14.90
N PHE A 62 1.15 -2.30 -13.77
CA PHE A 62 2.43 -1.53 -13.70
C PHE A 62 2.51 -0.26 -14.59
N ARG A 63 1.43 0.11 -15.31
CA ARG A 63 1.44 1.17 -16.34
C ARG A 63 1.12 2.55 -15.78
N ALA A 64 0.50 2.62 -14.60
CA ALA A 64 0.29 3.89 -13.92
C ALA A 64 0.20 3.65 -12.40
N PRO A 65 1.26 3.89 -11.62
CA PRO A 65 1.09 4.02 -10.17
C PRO A 65 0.05 5.11 -9.89
N PRO A 66 -0.70 5.03 -8.77
CA PRO A 66 -1.70 6.02 -8.43
C PRO A 66 -1.06 7.41 -8.46
N LYS A 67 -1.77 8.40 -9.01
CA LYS A 67 -1.24 9.77 -9.13
C LYS A 67 -0.64 10.20 -7.78
N VAL A 68 0.64 10.58 -7.77
CA VAL A 68 1.37 10.94 -6.54
C VAL A 68 0.72 12.13 -5.82
N TYR A 69 0.06 13.00 -6.58
CA TYR A 69 -0.47 14.27 -6.09
C TYR A 69 -1.60 14.15 -5.06
N PRO A 70 -2.70 13.40 -5.31
CA PRO A 70 -3.74 13.22 -4.31
C PRO A 70 -3.22 12.63 -2.98
N VAL A 71 -2.16 11.81 -3.00
CA VAL A 71 -1.54 11.28 -1.78
C VAL A 71 -1.01 12.40 -0.88
N PHE A 72 -0.21 13.33 -1.41
CA PHE A 72 0.34 14.43 -0.63
C PHE A 72 -0.75 15.36 -0.08
N GLN A 73 -1.76 15.67 -0.91
CA GLN A 73 -2.87 16.51 -0.48
C GLN A 73 -3.65 15.88 0.67
N ILE A 74 -3.97 14.58 0.56
CA ILE A 74 -4.71 13.89 1.60
C ILE A 74 -3.87 13.84 2.89
N LEU A 75 -2.57 13.52 2.82
CA LEU A 75 -1.69 13.52 4.01
C LEU A 75 -1.68 14.88 4.75
N GLN A 76 -1.70 15.99 4.01
CA GLN A 76 -1.80 17.32 4.61
C GLN A 76 -3.14 17.55 5.31
N LEU A 77 -4.24 17.11 4.68
CA LEU A 77 -5.58 17.25 5.25
C LEU A 77 -5.76 16.38 6.50
N LEU A 78 -5.16 15.17 6.54
CA LEU A 78 -5.28 14.25 7.66
C LEU A 78 -4.72 14.79 8.98
N LYS A 79 -3.74 15.71 8.91
CA LYS A 79 -3.24 16.42 10.10
C LYS A 79 -4.27 17.35 10.72
N VAL A 80 -5.22 17.85 9.92
CA VAL A 80 -6.25 18.78 10.37
C VAL A 80 -7.46 18.05 10.94
N VAL A 81 -7.83 16.91 10.35
CA VAL A 81 -8.96 16.07 10.82
C VAL A 81 -8.56 14.99 11.83
N ASP A 82 -7.29 14.98 12.27
CA ASP A 82 -6.76 14.04 13.27
C ASP A 82 -7.15 12.57 13.04
N ALA A 83 -6.93 12.07 11.82
CA ALA A 83 -7.24 10.69 11.43
C ALA A 83 -5.94 9.88 11.20
N PRO A 84 -5.17 9.56 12.26
CA PRO A 84 -3.86 8.91 12.14
C PRO A 84 -3.92 7.49 11.56
N TRP A 85 -5.08 6.84 11.64
CA TRP A 85 -5.31 5.48 11.15
C TRP A 85 -5.25 5.35 9.62
N LEU A 86 -5.36 6.46 8.88
CA LEU A 86 -5.16 6.50 7.43
C LEU A 86 -3.70 6.67 7.00
N ILE A 87 -2.84 7.19 7.88
CA ILE A 87 -1.47 7.59 7.53
C ILE A 87 -0.64 6.41 6.99
N PRO A 88 -0.57 5.23 7.64
CA PRO A 88 0.35 4.19 7.20
C PRO A 88 0.02 3.67 5.79
N ALA A 89 -1.26 3.48 5.50
CA ALA A 89 -1.75 3.00 4.20
C ALA A 89 -1.54 4.02 3.07
N ILE A 90 -1.69 5.31 3.35
CA ILE A 90 -1.50 6.38 2.35
C ILE A 90 -0.01 6.62 2.10
N MET A 91 0.81 6.62 3.16
CA MET A 91 2.27 6.72 3.05
C MET A 91 2.85 5.56 2.24
N TYR A 92 2.35 4.34 2.46
CA TYR A 92 2.69 3.16 1.66
C TYR A 92 2.52 3.37 0.16
N LEU A 93 1.34 3.85 -0.27
CA LEU A 93 1.11 4.16 -1.69
C LEU A 93 1.98 5.31 -2.18
N GLY A 94 2.25 6.30 -1.33
CA GLY A 94 3.19 7.38 -1.62
C GLY A 94 4.58 6.86 -1.96
N CYS A 95 5.11 5.97 -1.12
CA CYS A 95 6.40 5.30 -1.31
C CYS A 95 6.43 4.33 -2.50
N SER A 96 5.27 3.90 -2.99
CA SER A 96 5.22 2.99 -4.13
C SER A 96 5.35 3.66 -5.50
N ASN A 97 5.47 4.99 -5.54
CA ASN A 97 5.72 5.75 -6.76
C ASN A 97 7.22 5.80 -7.09
N PRO A 98 7.63 5.84 -8.38
CA PRO A 98 9.02 6.06 -8.74
C PRO A 98 9.60 7.29 -8.04
N ILE A 99 10.80 7.17 -7.48
CA ILE A 99 11.44 8.26 -6.70
C ILE A 99 11.49 9.57 -7.48
N GLN A 100 11.70 9.54 -8.80
CA GLN A 100 11.68 10.75 -9.63
C GLN A 100 10.32 11.46 -9.54
N ARG A 101 9.20 10.74 -9.59
CA ARG A 101 7.86 11.35 -9.46
C ARG A 101 7.59 11.90 -8.06
N ILE A 102 8.19 11.31 -7.04
CA ILE A 102 8.10 11.82 -5.66
C ILE A 102 8.91 13.13 -5.55
N VAL A 103 10.13 13.16 -6.10
CA VAL A 103 11.05 14.30 -6.06
C VAL A 103 10.60 15.45 -6.96
N ASP A 104 10.27 15.17 -8.21
CA ASP A 104 9.85 16.15 -9.20
C ASP A 104 8.41 16.63 -8.93
N GLY A 105 7.61 15.84 -8.21
CA GLY A 105 6.20 16.13 -7.94
C GLY A 105 5.38 16.34 -9.22
N VAL A 106 4.29 17.11 -9.10
CA VAL A 106 3.49 17.57 -10.24
C VAL A 106 3.48 19.09 -10.18
N ASP A 107 3.95 19.76 -11.23
CA ASP A 107 3.88 21.22 -11.33
C ASP A 107 2.41 21.66 -11.46
N LEU A 108 1.94 22.41 -10.46
CA LEU A 108 0.59 22.98 -10.40
C LEU A 108 0.66 24.50 -10.20
N GLY A 109 1.66 25.15 -10.81
CA GLY A 109 1.73 26.61 -10.89
C GLY A 109 2.19 27.29 -9.60
N GLY A 110 2.91 26.58 -8.73
CA GLY A 110 3.50 27.12 -7.51
C GLY A 110 4.58 26.16 -7.01
N THR A 111 5.72 26.72 -6.64
CA THR A 111 6.99 26.07 -6.30
C THR A 111 6.83 24.71 -5.62
N LEU A 112 7.56 23.71 -6.13
CA LEU A 112 7.70 22.37 -5.56
C LEU A 112 8.46 22.40 -4.23
N ASP A 113 7.87 23.02 -3.21
CA ASP A 113 8.50 23.07 -1.90
C ASP A 113 8.56 21.67 -1.27
N MET A 114 9.68 21.39 -0.61
CA MET A 114 9.90 20.18 0.16
C MET A 114 8.99 20.19 1.40
N THR A 115 7.74 19.78 1.22
CA THR A 115 6.79 19.68 2.34
C THR A 115 7.22 18.61 3.35
N PRO A 116 6.81 18.72 4.62
CA PRO A 116 7.05 17.68 5.62
C PRO A 116 6.55 16.29 5.19
N GLU A 117 5.42 16.22 4.48
CA GLU A 117 4.85 14.96 3.98
C GLU A 117 5.73 14.33 2.90
N LYS A 118 6.21 15.15 1.95
CA LYS A 118 7.14 14.71 0.90
C LYS A 118 8.45 14.23 1.50
N ARG A 119 9.00 14.96 2.49
CA ARG A 119 10.19 14.54 3.24
C ARG A 119 9.96 13.20 3.95
N ALA A 120 8.81 13.01 4.60
CA ALA A 120 8.49 11.76 5.29
C ALA A 120 8.45 10.56 4.32
N ILE A 121 7.82 10.73 3.15
CA ILE A 121 7.77 9.67 2.12
C ILE A 121 9.18 9.33 1.62
N LEU A 122 10.02 10.33 1.35
CA LEU A 122 11.40 10.11 0.91
C LEU A 122 12.26 9.39 1.96
N ILE A 123 12.03 9.66 3.25
CA ILE A 123 12.71 8.95 4.35
C ILE A 123 12.26 7.49 4.43
N ALA A 124 10.96 7.22 4.26
CA ALA A 124 10.42 5.87 4.36
C ALA A 124 10.62 5.02 3.09
N TYR A 125 10.89 5.65 1.95
CA TYR A 125 11.11 5.00 0.65
C TYR A 125 12.14 3.85 0.68
N PRO A 126 13.39 4.03 1.15
CA PRO A 126 14.38 2.96 1.17
C PRO A 126 13.96 1.77 2.05
N GLU A 127 13.31 2.02 3.18
CA GLU A 127 12.81 0.96 4.06
C GLU A 127 11.73 0.10 3.38
N GLN A 128 10.83 0.73 2.61
CA GLN A 128 9.84 0.00 1.81
C GLN A 128 10.51 -0.80 0.67
N ALA A 129 11.56 -0.26 0.05
CA ALA A 129 12.35 -0.99 -0.94
C ALA A 129 13.03 -2.24 -0.32
N ILE A 130 13.62 -2.11 0.87
CA ILE A 130 14.19 -3.24 1.62
C ILE A 130 13.11 -4.27 1.98
N ALA A 131 11.90 -3.82 2.32
CA ALA A 131 10.79 -4.71 2.63
C ALA A 131 10.40 -5.62 1.45
N VAL A 132 10.54 -5.16 0.21
CA VAL A 132 10.32 -5.99 -0.98
C VAL A 132 11.28 -7.19 -1.00
N GLU A 133 12.56 -6.96 -0.70
CA GLU A 133 13.54 -8.05 -0.62
C GLU A 133 13.19 -9.06 0.48
N SER A 134 12.71 -8.57 1.63
CA SER A 134 12.25 -9.42 2.73
C SER A 134 11.04 -10.27 2.34
N VAL A 135 10.06 -9.69 1.65
CA VAL A 135 8.86 -10.40 1.17
C VAL A 135 9.22 -11.47 0.15
N LEU A 136 10.18 -11.17 -0.74
CA LEU A 136 10.65 -12.08 -1.78
C LEU A 136 11.77 -13.04 -1.33
N ARG A 137 12.14 -13.04 -0.04
CA ARG A 137 13.27 -13.86 0.47
C ARG A 137 13.12 -15.36 0.18
N PHE A 138 11.88 -15.83 0.02
CA PHE A 138 11.58 -17.23 -0.30
C PHE A 138 12.25 -17.68 -1.61
N LEU A 139 12.47 -16.78 -2.58
CA LEU A 139 13.15 -17.08 -3.85
C LEU A 139 14.61 -17.49 -3.64
N LYS A 140 15.23 -17.06 -2.54
CA LYS A 140 16.64 -17.35 -2.22
C LYS A 140 16.78 -18.47 -1.18
N GLN A 141 15.67 -18.94 -0.61
CA GLN A 141 15.67 -19.89 0.48
C GLN A 141 15.79 -21.35 -0.02
N ARG A 142 16.29 -22.23 0.85
CA ARG A 142 16.33 -23.67 0.66
C ARG A 142 15.47 -24.32 1.73
N PHE A 143 14.68 -25.30 1.33
CA PHE A 143 13.66 -25.90 2.17
C PHE A 143 14.03 -27.36 2.49
N PRO A 144 14.02 -27.76 3.77
CA PRO A 144 14.45 -29.10 4.18
C PRO A 144 13.51 -30.20 3.69
N GLU A 145 12.21 -29.92 3.56
CA GLU A 145 11.21 -30.88 3.08
C GLU A 145 11.15 -30.98 1.54
N CYS A 146 12.15 -30.46 0.83
CA CYS A 146 12.15 -30.44 -0.64
C CYS A 146 12.41 -31.84 -1.23
N GLU A 147 11.50 -32.30 -2.09
CA GLU A 147 11.59 -33.61 -2.76
C GLU A 147 12.60 -33.61 -3.91
N THR A 148 12.78 -32.47 -4.59
CA THR A 148 13.66 -32.32 -5.75
C THR A 148 14.58 -31.10 -5.61
N PRO A 149 15.59 -31.13 -4.71
CA PRO A 149 16.39 -29.95 -4.40
C PRO A 149 17.06 -29.31 -5.62
N ALA A 150 17.68 -30.10 -6.52
CA ALA A 150 18.35 -29.56 -7.69
C ALA A 150 17.39 -28.80 -8.62
N LYS A 151 16.23 -29.39 -8.96
CA LYS A 151 15.20 -28.76 -9.80
C LYS A 151 14.64 -27.51 -9.12
N CYS A 152 14.09 -27.66 -7.90
CA CYS A 152 13.46 -26.54 -7.19
C CYS A 152 14.42 -25.36 -7.00
N ASN A 153 15.70 -25.61 -6.71
CA ASN A 153 16.68 -24.55 -6.53
C ASN A 153 17.00 -23.81 -7.82
N ALA A 154 17.03 -24.53 -8.95
CA ALA A 154 17.23 -23.94 -10.27
C ALA A 154 16.02 -23.07 -10.65
N GLU A 155 14.80 -23.56 -10.44
CA GLU A 155 13.57 -22.79 -10.71
C GLU A 155 13.47 -21.53 -9.84
N LEU A 156 13.70 -21.66 -8.52
CA LEU A 156 13.71 -20.49 -7.63
C LEU A 156 14.78 -19.46 -8.02
N LEU A 157 15.94 -19.91 -8.52
CA LEU A 157 16.98 -19.01 -9.01
C LEU A 157 16.55 -18.29 -10.30
N GLN A 158 15.93 -19.00 -11.26
CA GLN A 158 15.40 -18.40 -12.47
C GLN A 158 14.30 -17.37 -12.16
N LEU A 159 13.39 -17.70 -11.25
CA LEU A 159 12.36 -16.78 -10.78
C LEU A 159 12.97 -15.55 -10.08
N SER A 160 14.00 -15.76 -9.25
CA SER A 160 14.72 -14.64 -8.62
C SER A 160 15.36 -13.71 -9.64
N GLN A 161 15.90 -14.23 -10.75
CA GLN A 161 16.48 -13.43 -11.82
C GLN A 161 15.39 -12.68 -12.59
N PHE A 162 14.30 -13.38 -12.96
CA PHE A 162 13.17 -12.78 -13.64
C PHE A 162 12.58 -11.61 -12.85
N VAL A 163 12.35 -11.78 -11.53
CA VAL A 163 11.83 -10.72 -10.66
C VAL A 163 12.82 -9.58 -10.54
N ALA A 164 14.11 -9.85 -10.41
CA ALA A 164 15.14 -8.80 -10.37
C ALA A 164 15.21 -7.99 -11.68
N GLU A 165 14.97 -8.62 -12.83
CA GLU A 165 15.00 -7.93 -14.14
C GLU A 165 13.73 -7.15 -14.42
N ASN A 166 12.57 -7.71 -14.09
CA ASN A 166 11.28 -7.15 -14.50
C ASN A 166 10.68 -6.24 -13.42
N TRP A 167 10.98 -6.48 -12.14
CA TRP A 167 10.33 -5.81 -11.01
C TRP A 167 11.29 -5.00 -10.13
N ALA A 168 12.52 -4.73 -10.58
CA ALA A 168 13.50 -3.91 -9.82
C ALA A 168 12.97 -2.53 -9.39
N SER A 169 12.05 -1.95 -10.18
CA SER A 169 11.44 -0.65 -9.92
C SER A 169 10.14 -0.72 -9.10
N CYS A 170 9.70 -1.93 -8.71
CA CYS A 170 8.46 -2.14 -7.99
C CYS A 170 8.70 -2.09 -6.48
N HIS A 171 8.18 -1.06 -5.82
CA HIS A 171 8.28 -0.89 -4.37
C HIS A 171 6.95 -1.21 -3.67
N PHE A 172 6.36 -2.38 -3.97
CA PHE A 172 5.03 -2.77 -3.50
C PHE A 172 5.06 -4.08 -2.70
N PRO A 173 5.65 -4.13 -1.50
CA PRO A 173 5.80 -5.38 -0.74
C PRO A 173 4.46 -6.06 -0.37
N LEU A 174 3.32 -5.35 -0.39
CA LEU A 174 2.00 -5.95 -0.15
C LEU A 174 1.34 -6.50 -1.42
N GLU A 175 1.64 -5.94 -2.59
CA GLU A 175 1.04 -6.36 -3.87
C GLU A 175 1.98 -7.24 -4.70
N ILE A 176 3.25 -7.38 -4.29
CA ILE A 176 4.19 -8.23 -5.00
C ILE A 176 3.91 -9.71 -4.72
N TRP A 177 3.74 -10.47 -5.79
CA TRP A 177 3.54 -11.92 -5.76
C TRP A 177 2.19 -12.34 -5.13
N GLU A 178 1.11 -12.15 -5.88
CA GLU A 178 -0.28 -12.45 -5.51
C GLU A 178 -0.64 -13.94 -5.74
N ASP A 179 -1.87 -14.32 -5.39
CA ASP A 179 -2.37 -15.70 -5.56
C ASP A 179 -2.24 -16.23 -7.00
N HIS A 180 -2.45 -15.37 -8.00
CA HIS A 180 -2.33 -15.74 -9.40
C HIS A 180 -0.87 -15.98 -9.84
N ASP A 181 0.11 -15.34 -9.20
CA ASP A 181 1.53 -15.59 -9.44
C ASP A 181 1.95 -16.97 -8.93
N TRP A 182 1.37 -17.39 -7.80
CA TRP A 182 1.60 -18.73 -7.27
C TRP A 182 1.11 -19.83 -8.20
N ASP A 183 -0.01 -19.60 -8.90
CA ASP A 183 -0.56 -20.58 -9.83
C ASP A 183 0.33 -20.77 -11.06
N GLN A 184 1.07 -19.73 -11.47
CA GLN A 184 2.03 -19.80 -12.57
C GLN A 184 3.27 -20.65 -12.22
N VAL A 185 3.69 -20.67 -10.95
CA VAL A 185 4.91 -21.38 -10.51
C VAL A 185 4.65 -22.74 -9.86
N ALA A 186 3.38 -23.07 -9.58
CA ALA A 186 3.01 -24.27 -8.83
C ALA A 186 3.40 -25.59 -9.53
N GLY A 187 3.61 -25.58 -10.85
CA GLY A 187 4.04 -26.74 -11.64
C GLY A 187 5.56 -26.97 -11.67
N ASP A 188 6.35 -25.94 -11.35
CA ASP A 188 7.80 -25.98 -11.51
C ASP A 188 8.51 -26.46 -10.23
N LEU A 189 7.89 -26.19 -9.07
CA LEU A 189 8.37 -26.58 -7.76
C LEU A 189 7.63 -27.81 -7.22
N CYS A 190 8.31 -28.60 -6.38
CA CYS A 190 7.61 -29.64 -5.61
C CYS A 190 6.60 -29.04 -4.63
N ILE A 191 5.56 -29.79 -4.28
CA ILE A 191 4.44 -29.35 -3.43
C ILE A 191 4.94 -28.81 -2.07
N ALA A 192 5.94 -29.49 -1.48
CA ALA A 192 6.53 -29.07 -0.21
C ALA A 192 7.21 -27.69 -0.30
N CYS A 193 7.90 -27.40 -1.41
CA CYS A 193 8.49 -26.08 -1.66
C CYS A 193 7.42 -25.02 -1.87
N VAL A 194 6.40 -25.27 -2.70
CA VAL A 194 5.31 -24.30 -2.92
C VAL A 194 4.66 -23.91 -1.60
N ARG A 195 4.34 -24.88 -0.74
CA ARG A 195 3.76 -24.65 0.58
C ARG A 195 4.65 -23.78 1.47
N GLN A 196 5.94 -24.07 1.51
CA GLN A 196 6.89 -23.32 2.33
C GLN A 196 7.15 -21.91 1.77
N CYS A 197 7.26 -21.76 0.45
CA CYS A 197 7.36 -20.45 -0.21
C CYS A 197 6.15 -19.57 0.12
N ARG A 198 4.92 -20.08 -0.06
CA ARG A 198 3.68 -19.38 0.29
C ARG A 198 3.67 -18.94 1.75
N LYS A 199 4.05 -19.84 2.67
CA LYS A 199 4.14 -19.54 4.11
C LYS A 199 5.17 -18.46 4.41
N THR A 200 6.37 -18.55 3.81
CA THR A 200 7.45 -17.58 4.02
C THR A 200 7.06 -16.18 3.51
N HIS A 201 6.48 -16.10 2.31
CA HIS A 201 5.96 -14.87 1.72
C HIS A 201 4.85 -14.26 2.56
N ALA A 202 3.82 -15.03 2.91
CA ALA A 202 2.69 -14.54 3.73
C ALA A 202 3.14 -14.07 5.12
N THR A 203 4.13 -14.74 5.71
CA THR A 203 4.72 -14.32 6.99
C THR A 203 5.45 -12.98 6.85
N ALA A 204 6.34 -12.85 5.86
CA ALA A 204 7.09 -11.62 5.64
C ALA A 204 6.18 -10.44 5.28
N ARG A 205 5.12 -10.69 4.51
CA ARG A 205 4.08 -9.70 4.17
C ARG A 205 3.34 -9.21 5.42
N ARG A 206 2.95 -10.11 6.32
CA ARG A 206 2.32 -9.76 7.61
C ARG A 206 3.27 -9.02 8.54
N GLU A 207 4.54 -9.44 8.60
CA GLU A 207 5.58 -8.74 9.36
C GLU A 207 5.76 -7.30 8.86
N PHE A 208 5.78 -7.10 7.53
CA PHE A 208 5.82 -5.77 6.95
C PHE A 208 4.56 -4.97 7.30
N TRP A 209 3.36 -5.53 7.11
CA TRP A 209 2.09 -4.89 7.46
C TRP A 209 2.12 -4.37 8.91
N ASN A 210 2.47 -5.24 9.86
CA ASN A 210 2.51 -4.88 11.28
C ASN A 210 3.52 -3.79 11.63
N ARG A 211 4.60 -3.65 10.85
CA ARG A 211 5.60 -2.60 11.01
C ARG A 211 5.22 -1.26 10.38
N MET A 212 4.24 -1.23 9.47
CA MET A 212 3.87 -0.03 8.71
C MET A 212 3.61 1.20 9.59
N PRO A 213 2.84 1.12 10.71
CA PRO A 213 2.58 2.29 11.53
C PRO A 213 3.87 2.94 12.04
N SER A 214 4.74 2.16 12.67
CA SER A 214 6.04 2.65 13.16
C SER A 214 6.94 3.13 12.03
N LEU A 215 6.94 2.43 10.88
CA LEU A 215 7.75 2.77 9.72
C LEU A 215 7.38 4.15 9.16
N PHE A 216 6.09 4.51 9.23
CA PHE A 216 5.58 5.78 8.73
C PHE A 216 5.38 6.83 9.84
N GLY A 217 6.03 6.64 11.00
CA GLY A 217 6.07 7.64 12.07
C GLY A 217 4.78 7.73 12.90
N VAL A 218 3.95 6.69 12.88
CA VAL A 218 2.75 6.57 13.71
C VAL A 218 3.06 5.67 14.90
N ASP A 219 3.17 6.27 16.09
CA ASP A 219 3.47 5.56 17.35
C ASP A 219 2.23 4.89 17.95
N ARG A 220 1.57 4.05 17.16
CA ARG A 220 0.36 3.28 17.53
C ARG A 220 0.33 1.95 16.77
N SER A 221 -0.20 0.90 17.41
CA SER A 221 -0.42 -0.39 16.74
C SER A 221 -1.63 -0.33 15.80
N TRP A 222 -1.74 -1.27 14.85
CA TRP A 222 -2.93 -1.36 14.00
C TRP A 222 -4.22 -1.56 14.79
N GLU A 223 -4.17 -2.27 15.91
CA GLU A 223 -5.33 -2.47 16.80
C GLU A 223 -5.78 -1.14 17.42
N GLU A 224 -4.85 -0.28 17.83
CA GLU A 224 -5.17 1.06 18.35
C GLU A 224 -5.72 1.97 17.23
N LEU A 225 -5.12 1.93 16.04
CA LEU A 225 -5.60 2.68 14.88
C LEU A 225 -7.01 2.23 14.45
N GLN A 226 -7.29 0.93 14.50
CA GLN A 226 -8.62 0.38 14.23
C GLN A 226 -9.65 0.88 15.25
N ARG A 227 -9.31 0.93 16.54
CA ARG A 227 -10.21 1.50 17.57
C ARG A 227 -10.50 2.97 17.35
N LEU A 228 -9.49 3.76 16.96
CA LEU A 228 -9.67 5.18 16.63
C LEU A 228 -10.59 5.36 15.42
N LYS A 229 -10.38 4.56 14.37
CA LYS A 229 -11.25 4.55 13.19
C LYS A 229 -12.71 4.25 13.57
N ASP A 230 -12.94 3.21 14.37
CA ASP A 230 -14.29 2.80 14.75
C ASP A 230 -14.99 3.86 15.60
N ALA A 231 -14.27 4.49 16.54
CA ALA A 231 -14.79 5.60 17.34
C ALA A 231 -15.18 6.81 16.47
N GLU A 232 -14.32 7.19 15.53
CA GLU A 232 -14.52 8.31 14.62
C GLU A 232 -15.74 8.08 13.71
N LEU A 233 -15.82 6.91 13.07
CA LEU A 233 -16.83 6.60 12.04
C LEU A 233 -18.20 6.20 12.60
N SER A 234 -18.29 5.87 13.89
CA SER A 234 -19.55 5.54 14.59
C SER A 234 -20.28 6.75 15.16
N SER A 235 -19.61 7.91 15.21
CA SER A 235 -20.14 9.18 15.72
C SER A 235 -20.85 10.02 14.65
#